data_AF-I4INQ9-F1
#
_entry.id   AF-I4INQ9-F1
#
_cell.length_a   1.000
_cell.length_b   1.000
_cell.length_c   1.000
_cell.angle_alpha   90.00
_cell.angle_beta   90.00
_cell.angle_gamma   90.00
#
_symmetry.space_group_name_H-M   'P 1'
#
loop_
_entity.id
_entity.type
_entity.pdbx_description
1 polymer ?
#
loop_
_entity_poly.entity_id
_entity_poly.type
_entity_poly.pdbx_seq_one_letter_code
_entity_poly.pdbx_strand_id
1 'polypeptide(L)'
;MLTVSLTPHRDFLPADTPDQRLFLMMKIKPQAAAAQSRPSTTFAFLIDTSGSMYENVGGMTKLEVVIQSLKKLLHSGGLTQEDRIALVRFDDQASTLINLTPATQIQTIESAIDQLTKFSGGTVLSRGMDQVLGIIGNQGMTSRRALIFTDGQTIGEEDCRQLANDFAQCNIPITALGVGDYNEQLLDDISNNTGGQFGHVVPQKDLPHQILITDFPSYIIQAYQQAQNEVINNIKLDIQTVKGVKLAKITRVYPDQAEYPLLNPPYPIGNAAAGDDTIYILEFTIDSRTSSRARIAQIGLTYDIPGLNRRGEQPPLNVVVQFLAGQGTVAQVNQEVMGYVQQRNIAQLASDATKIADKDPNKAEQLLETARRLTVKIGNDDMLASLNQASDELRKTRKISSNTRKTVKMGSRGKTIKMEGDIDEQSSLDETIRNITGT
;
A
#
# COMPACT_ATOMS: atom_id res chain seq x y z
N MET A 1 9.30 10.88 20.11
CA MET A 1 9.86 10.16 18.96
C MET A 1 8.92 10.17 17.76
N LEU A 2 7.60 10.15 17.98
CA LEU A 2 6.59 10.30 16.94
C LEU A 2 5.62 11.42 17.36
N THR A 3 5.24 12.30 16.43
CA THR A 3 4.15 13.25 16.62
C THR A 3 2.90 12.65 15.99
N VAL A 4 1.77 12.72 16.70
CA VAL A 4 0.47 12.20 16.24
C VAL A 4 -0.60 13.27 16.40
N SER A 5 -1.37 13.53 15.34
CA SER A 5 -2.53 14.40 15.40
C SER A 5 -3.77 13.71 14.83
N LEU A 6 -4.91 13.95 15.47
CA LEU A 6 -6.20 13.39 15.08
C LEU A 6 -7.15 14.51 14.69
N THR A 7 -7.71 14.44 13.48
CA THR A 7 -8.62 15.45 12.94
C THR A 7 -9.86 14.79 12.37
N PRO A 8 -11.05 14.96 12.96
CA PRO A 8 -12.27 14.42 12.39
C PRO A 8 -12.67 15.23 11.16
N HIS A 9 -13.37 14.60 10.21
CA HIS A 9 -13.94 15.34 9.08
C HIS A 9 -15.03 16.33 9.51
N ARG A 10 -15.64 16.12 10.70
CA ARG A 10 -16.63 16.99 11.33
C ARG A 10 -16.48 16.95 12.84
N ASP A 11 -16.54 18.10 13.49
CA ASP A 11 -16.58 18.19 14.95
C ASP A 11 -17.98 17.88 15.52
N PHE A 12 -19.01 17.99 14.67
CA PHE A 12 -20.41 17.80 15.02
C PHE A 12 -21.08 16.73 14.16
N LEU A 13 -21.87 15.89 14.81
CA LEU A 13 -22.73 14.90 14.16
C LEU A 13 -24.20 15.11 14.56
N PRO A 14 -25.17 14.83 13.68
CA PRO A 14 -26.58 14.79 14.05
C PRO A 14 -26.86 13.84 15.23
N ALA A 15 -27.63 14.31 16.21
CA ALA A 15 -28.21 13.45 17.23
C ALA A 15 -29.35 12.61 16.63
N ASP A 16 -29.67 11.50 17.30
CA ASP A 16 -30.79 10.62 17.02
C ASP A 16 -30.83 10.04 15.58
N THR A 17 -29.70 10.09 14.88
CA THR A 17 -29.53 9.58 13.52
C THR A 17 -28.71 8.27 13.57
N PRO A 18 -29.26 7.14 13.10
CA PRO A 18 -28.53 5.87 13.07
C PRO A 18 -27.50 5.82 11.93
N ASP A 19 -26.58 4.85 12.01
CA ASP A 19 -25.63 4.46 10.96
C ASP A 19 -24.75 5.60 10.42
N GLN A 20 -24.41 6.56 11.29
CA GLN A 20 -23.56 7.68 10.90
C GLN A 20 -22.11 7.25 10.69
N ARG A 21 -21.44 7.85 9.70
CA ARG A 21 -20.01 7.64 9.47
C ARG A 21 -19.18 8.79 10.00
N LEU A 22 -18.08 8.47 10.67
CA LEU A 22 -17.05 9.42 11.01
C LEU A 22 -15.74 9.02 10.36
N PHE A 23 -15.23 9.88 9.48
CA PHE A 23 -13.85 9.82 9.01
C PHE A 23 -12.97 10.61 9.96
N LEU A 24 -11.92 9.95 10.45
CA LEU A 24 -10.91 10.54 11.32
C LEU A 24 -9.56 10.42 10.63
N MET A 25 -8.95 11.56 10.33
CA MET A 25 -7.58 11.59 9.84
C MET A 25 -6.62 11.46 11.01
N MET A 26 -5.69 10.51 10.92
CA MET A 26 -4.55 10.37 11.81
C MET A 26 -3.29 10.69 11.01
N LYS A 27 -2.63 11.79 11.34
CA LYS A 27 -1.31 12.13 10.79
C LYS A 27 -0.24 11.70 11.79
N ILE A 28 0.77 11.00 11.30
CA ILE A 28 1.94 10.64 12.08
C ILE A 28 3.20 11.19 11.43
N LYS A 29 4.13 11.69 12.23
CA LYS A 29 5.40 12.24 11.76
C LYS A 29 6.55 11.86 12.68
N PRO A 30 7.61 11.18 12.21
CA PRO A 30 8.81 10.96 13.00
C PRO A 30 9.45 12.29 13.43
N GLN A 31 9.80 12.41 14.71
CA GLN A 31 10.48 13.58 15.25
C GLN A 31 11.98 13.55 14.90
N ALA A 32 12.65 14.70 14.96
CA ALA A 32 14.05 14.87 14.56
C ALA A 32 15.00 13.80 15.12
N ALA A 33 14.85 13.42 16.39
CA ALA A 33 15.69 12.40 17.02
C ALA A 33 15.56 10.99 16.38
N ALA A 34 14.34 10.60 15.95
CA ALA A 34 14.13 9.36 15.21
C ALA A 34 14.47 9.53 13.72
N ALA A 35 14.20 10.71 13.14
CA ALA A 35 14.48 11.00 11.73
C ALA A 35 15.96 10.86 11.34
N GLN A 36 16.89 10.99 12.30
CA GLN A 36 18.32 10.83 12.08
C GLN A 36 18.82 9.40 12.30
N SER A 37 17.98 8.48 12.79
CA SER A 37 18.38 7.11 13.10
C SER A 37 18.01 6.16 11.96
N ARG A 38 18.93 5.97 11.01
CA ARG A 38 18.78 4.99 9.93
C ARG A 38 18.54 3.59 10.54
N PRO A 39 17.47 2.88 10.17
CA PRO A 39 17.23 1.51 10.59
C PRO A 39 18.18 0.55 9.84
N SER A 40 18.54 -0.57 10.48
CA SER A 40 18.99 -1.74 9.72
C SER A 40 17.85 -2.24 8.84
N THR A 41 18.17 -2.83 7.70
CA THR A 41 17.15 -3.42 6.82
C THR A 41 17.24 -4.93 6.77
N THR A 42 16.12 -5.57 6.51
CA THR A 42 16.01 -7.00 6.26
C THR A 42 15.15 -7.19 5.03
N PHE A 43 15.80 -7.45 3.90
CA PHE A 43 15.17 -7.58 2.59
C PHE A 43 15.18 -9.03 2.14
N ALA A 44 13.99 -9.60 1.96
CA ALA A 44 13.83 -10.92 1.37
C ALA A 44 13.36 -10.77 -0.08
N PHE A 45 14.16 -11.27 -1.01
CA PHE A 45 13.80 -11.34 -2.43
C PHE A 45 13.20 -12.72 -2.71
N LEU A 46 11.98 -12.72 -3.23
CA LEU A 46 11.28 -13.89 -3.73
C LEU A 46 11.17 -13.80 -5.26
N ILE A 47 12.00 -14.58 -5.94
CA ILE A 47 12.18 -14.47 -7.38
C ILE A 47 11.60 -15.70 -8.07
N ASP A 48 10.69 -15.46 -9.02
CA ASP A 48 10.15 -16.49 -9.89
C ASP A 48 11.24 -16.99 -10.84
N THR A 49 11.39 -18.30 -10.92
CA THR A 49 12.32 -18.98 -11.84
C THR A 49 11.59 -19.96 -12.78
N SER A 50 10.28 -19.77 -12.96
CA SER A 50 9.48 -20.55 -13.92
C SER A 50 9.89 -20.29 -15.37
N GLY A 51 9.46 -21.15 -16.29
CA GLY A 51 9.92 -21.12 -17.69
C GLY A 51 9.67 -19.79 -18.43
N SER A 52 8.58 -19.07 -18.11
CA SER A 52 8.22 -17.79 -18.73
C SER A 52 9.22 -16.67 -18.41
N MET A 53 9.94 -16.76 -17.29
CA MET A 53 10.95 -15.79 -16.89
C MET A 53 12.16 -15.73 -17.83
N TYR A 54 12.32 -16.74 -18.70
CA TYR A 54 13.36 -16.81 -19.74
C TYR A 54 12.92 -16.18 -21.06
N GLU A 55 11.69 -15.70 -21.16
CA GLU A 55 11.25 -14.96 -22.35
C GLU A 55 11.97 -13.62 -22.45
N ASN A 56 12.34 -13.25 -23.67
CA ASN A 56 13.02 -12.00 -23.96
C ASN A 56 12.09 -10.80 -23.84
N VAL A 57 12.54 -9.79 -23.12
CA VAL A 57 11.87 -8.50 -22.94
C VAL A 57 12.94 -7.40 -23.10
N GLY A 58 12.92 -6.71 -24.25
CA GLY A 58 13.86 -5.62 -24.50
C GLY A 58 15.32 -6.04 -24.75
N GLY A 59 15.53 -7.24 -25.31
CA GLY A 59 16.87 -7.74 -25.68
C GLY A 59 17.60 -8.55 -24.61
N MET A 60 16.98 -8.75 -23.44
CA MET A 60 17.41 -9.65 -22.38
C MET A 60 16.20 -10.44 -21.86
N THR A 61 16.42 -11.55 -21.16
CA THR A 61 15.34 -12.25 -20.47
C THR A 61 14.88 -11.49 -19.23
N LYS A 62 13.62 -11.71 -18.80
CA LYS A 62 13.09 -11.09 -17.56
C LYS A 62 13.97 -11.43 -16.36
N LEU A 63 14.44 -12.67 -16.27
CA LEU A 63 15.32 -13.14 -15.19
C LEU A 63 16.71 -12.48 -15.22
N GLU A 64 17.30 -12.29 -16.40
CA GLU A 64 18.58 -11.57 -16.52
C GLU A 64 18.49 -10.15 -15.99
N VAL A 65 17.37 -9.46 -16.23
CA VAL A 65 17.14 -8.12 -15.69
C VAL A 65 17.09 -8.15 -14.17
N VAL A 66 16.43 -9.14 -13.56
CA VAL A 66 16.40 -9.32 -12.10
C VAL A 66 17.82 -9.57 -11.56
N ILE A 67 18.56 -10.50 -12.16
CA ILE A 67 19.95 -10.83 -11.77
C ILE A 67 20.82 -9.57 -11.81
N GLN A 68 20.78 -8.81 -12.89
CA GLN A 68 21.53 -7.56 -13.02
C GLN A 68 21.10 -6.52 -11.99
N SER A 69 19.81 -6.43 -11.70
CA SER A 69 19.25 -5.47 -10.74
C SER A 69 19.72 -5.78 -9.32
N LEU A 70 19.70 -7.05 -8.91
CA LEU A 70 20.21 -7.48 -7.61
C LEU A 70 21.71 -7.23 -7.48
N LYS A 71 22.50 -7.53 -8.52
CA LYS A 71 23.94 -7.22 -8.52
C LYS A 71 24.18 -5.70 -8.44
N LYS A 72 23.45 -4.89 -9.21
CA LYS A 72 23.53 -3.42 -9.13
C LYS A 72 23.15 -2.88 -7.75
N LEU A 73 22.16 -3.47 -7.07
CA LEU A 73 21.83 -3.11 -5.69
C LEU A 73 23.03 -3.35 -4.77
N LEU A 74 23.69 -4.51 -4.86
CA LEU A 74 24.88 -4.84 -4.05
C LEU A 74 26.00 -3.83 -4.22
N HIS A 75 26.19 -3.33 -5.45
CA HIS A 75 27.23 -2.35 -5.80
C HIS A 75 26.77 -0.89 -5.73
N SER A 76 25.56 -0.61 -5.22
CA SER A 76 25.01 0.76 -5.16
C SER A 76 25.70 1.68 -4.15
N GLY A 77 26.48 1.11 -3.21
CA GLY A 77 27.13 1.84 -2.12
C GLY A 77 26.21 2.20 -0.94
N GLY A 78 24.91 1.91 -1.01
CA GLY A 78 23.94 2.21 0.06
C GLY A 78 23.75 1.11 1.10
N LEU A 79 24.44 -0.02 0.98
CA LEU A 79 24.33 -1.18 1.87
C LEU A 79 25.42 -1.15 2.96
N THR A 80 25.06 -1.57 4.17
CA THR A 80 25.94 -1.63 5.34
C THR A 80 26.01 -3.06 5.90
N GLN A 81 26.94 -3.30 6.84
CA GLN A 81 27.06 -4.61 7.49
C GLN A 81 25.85 -4.96 8.37
N GLU A 82 25.01 -4.00 8.73
CA GLU A 82 23.79 -4.23 9.52
C GLU A 82 22.62 -4.69 8.66
N ASP A 83 22.67 -4.42 7.36
CA ASP A 83 21.62 -4.84 6.43
C ASP A 83 21.73 -6.32 6.14
N ARG A 84 20.57 -6.97 5.98
CA ARG A 84 20.46 -8.40 5.71
C ARG A 84 19.68 -8.63 4.43
N ILE A 85 20.20 -9.52 3.60
CA ILE A 85 19.54 -9.99 2.39
C ILE A 85 19.25 -11.48 2.55
N ALA A 86 18.03 -11.89 2.21
CA ALA A 86 17.67 -13.27 1.94
C ALA A 86 17.21 -13.39 0.49
N LEU A 87 17.49 -14.53 -0.14
CA LEU A 87 17.10 -14.82 -1.51
C LEU A 87 16.45 -16.18 -1.56
N VAL A 88 15.18 -16.17 -1.93
CA VAL A 88 14.37 -17.35 -2.18
C VAL A 88 14.01 -17.34 -3.66
N ARG A 89 14.19 -18.48 -4.31
CA ARG A 89 13.64 -18.71 -5.63
C ARG A 89 12.41 -19.59 -5.53
N PHE A 90 11.49 -19.46 -6.47
CA PHE A 90 10.35 -20.35 -6.56
C PHE A 90 9.96 -20.68 -8.00
N ASP A 91 9.41 -21.87 -8.15
CA ASP A 91 8.78 -22.43 -9.33
C ASP A 91 7.62 -23.34 -8.89
N ASP A 92 7.62 -24.64 -9.19
CA ASP A 92 6.73 -25.60 -8.55
C ASP A 92 7.16 -25.91 -7.10
N GLN A 93 8.42 -25.63 -6.75
CA GLN A 93 8.97 -25.68 -5.39
C GLN A 93 9.43 -24.30 -4.94
N ALA A 94 9.86 -24.19 -3.68
CA ALA A 94 10.57 -23.02 -3.19
C ALA A 94 11.91 -23.46 -2.59
N SER A 95 12.96 -22.68 -2.83
CA SER A 95 14.29 -22.95 -2.32
C SER A 95 14.94 -21.67 -1.83
N THR A 96 15.39 -21.68 -0.57
CA THR A 96 16.22 -20.62 -0.01
C THR A 96 17.65 -20.77 -0.54
N LEU A 97 18.11 -19.83 -1.35
CA LEU A 97 19.47 -19.80 -1.89
C LEU A 97 20.45 -19.25 -0.85
N ILE A 98 20.03 -18.21 -0.14
CA ILE A 98 20.70 -17.68 1.05
C ILE A 98 19.68 -17.24 2.09
N ASN A 99 19.97 -17.52 3.36
CA ASN A 99 19.25 -16.96 4.50
C ASN A 99 19.75 -15.53 4.79
N LEU A 100 19.35 -14.91 5.91
CA LEU A 100 19.71 -13.56 6.34
C LEU A 100 21.23 -13.34 6.38
N THR A 101 21.77 -12.90 5.26
CA THR A 101 23.20 -12.72 5.02
C THR A 101 23.52 -11.23 5.07
N PRO A 102 24.57 -10.78 5.79
CA PRO A 102 24.99 -9.39 5.77
C PRO A 102 25.20 -8.90 4.34
N ALA A 103 24.62 -7.76 3.99
CA ALA A 103 24.65 -7.24 2.62
C ALA A 103 26.07 -6.95 2.09
N THR A 104 27.05 -6.84 2.99
CA THR A 104 28.47 -6.66 2.67
C THR A 104 29.19 -7.96 2.29
N GLN A 105 28.57 -9.14 2.47
CA GLN A 105 29.12 -10.42 1.99
C GLN A 105 28.83 -10.59 0.49
N ILE A 106 29.33 -9.66 -0.32
CA ILE A 106 28.99 -9.52 -1.74
C ILE A 106 29.22 -10.83 -2.50
N GLN A 107 30.37 -11.49 -2.32
CA GLN A 107 30.68 -12.72 -3.06
C GLN A 107 29.71 -13.86 -2.75
N THR A 108 29.30 -14.00 -1.48
CA THR A 108 28.31 -14.99 -1.05
C THR A 108 26.96 -14.74 -1.73
N ILE A 109 26.51 -13.48 -1.73
CA ILE A 109 25.22 -13.11 -2.28
C ILE A 109 25.23 -13.21 -3.81
N GLU A 110 26.30 -12.79 -4.49
CA GLU A 110 26.44 -12.94 -5.93
C GLU A 110 26.44 -14.41 -6.36
N SER A 111 27.14 -15.27 -5.61
CA SER A 111 27.12 -16.72 -5.85
C SER A 111 25.73 -17.34 -5.67
N ALA A 112 24.88 -16.74 -4.84
CA ALA A 112 23.49 -17.14 -4.69
C ALA A 112 22.63 -16.62 -5.84
N ILE A 113 22.82 -15.37 -6.24
CA ILE A 113 22.13 -14.75 -7.39
C ILE A 113 22.40 -15.57 -8.67
N ASP A 114 23.63 -16.02 -8.88
CA ASP A 114 23.98 -16.81 -10.08
C ASP A 114 23.25 -18.17 -10.14
N GLN A 115 22.77 -18.69 -9.01
CA GLN A 115 21.96 -19.91 -8.95
C GLN A 115 20.49 -19.72 -9.38
N LEU A 116 20.03 -18.48 -9.55
CA LEU A 116 18.69 -18.20 -10.09
C LEU A 116 18.53 -18.74 -11.52
N THR A 117 19.62 -18.94 -12.25
CA THR A 117 19.63 -19.46 -13.62
C THR A 117 19.17 -20.93 -13.76
N LYS A 118 19.04 -21.66 -12.65
CA LYS A 118 18.55 -23.05 -12.63
C LYS A 118 17.02 -23.06 -12.47
N PHE A 119 16.31 -23.67 -13.42
CA PHE A 119 14.84 -23.65 -13.45
C PHE A 119 14.20 -25.03 -13.58
N SER A 120 12.95 -25.12 -13.17
CA SER A 120 12.05 -26.23 -13.45
C SER A 120 10.59 -25.78 -13.36
N GLY A 121 9.66 -26.56 -13.90
CA GLY A 121 8.28 -26.58 -13.39
C GLY A 121 7.37 -25.37 -13.71
N GLY A 122 6.36 -25.23 -12.85
CA GLY A 122 5.29 -24.23 -12.93
C GLY A 122 5.48 -23.09 -11.93
N THR A 123 4.38 -22.51 -11.44
CA THR A 123 4.42 -21.32 -10.57
C THR A 123 3.52 -21.55 -9.35
N VAL A 124 4.13 -21.72 -8.17
CA VAL A 124 3.44 -21.89 -6.88
C VAL A 124 3.99 -20.87 -5.88
N LEU A 125 3.48 -19.64 -5.99
CA LEU A 125 3.94 -18.48 -5.22
C LEU A 125 3.84 -18.67 -3.70
N SER A 126 2.78 -19.35 -3.23
CA SER A 126 2.52 -19.55 -1.80
C SER A 126 3.67 -20.26 -1.08
N ARG A 127 4.34 -21.23 -1.73
CA ARG A 127 5.51 -21.93 -1.16
C ARG A 127 6.68 -20.98 -0.91
N GLY A 128 6.89 -20.06 -1.85
CA GLY A 128 7.90 -19.02 -1.74
C GLY A 128 7.58 -18.01 -0.63
N MET A 129 6.31 -17.58 -0.55
CA MET A 129 5.84 -16.67 0.48
C MET A 129 6.00 -17.28 1.88
N ASP A 130 5.64 -18.55 2.07
CA ASP A 130 5.80 -19.27 3.33
C ASP A 130 7.28 -19.34 3.77
N GLN A 131 8.19 -19.69 2.86
CA GLN A 131 9.62 -19.68 3.15
C GLN A 131 10.14 -18.31 3.56
N VAL A 132 9.74 -17.25 2.82
CA VAL A 132 10.12 -15.88 3.16
C VAL A 132 9.58 -15.51 4.55
N LEU A 133 8.32 -15.80 4.84
CA LEU A 133 7.72 -15.52 6.15
C LEU A 133 8.48 -16.23 7.27
N GLY A 134 8.87 -17.49 7.08
CA GLY A 134 9.69 -18.23 8.03
C GLY A 134 11.07 -17.60 8.29
N ILE A 135 11.65 -16.94 7.29
CA ILE A 135 12.96 -16.28 7.40
C ILE A 135 12.85 -14.93 8.14
N ILE A 136 11.87 -14.09 7.78
CA ILE A 136 11.81 -12.68 8.25
C ILE A 136 10.71 -12.39 9.27
N GLY A 137 9.78 -13.32 9.49
CA GLY A 137 8.60 -13.17 10.35
C GLY A 137 8.92 -12.85 11.81
N ASN A 138 9.98 -13.46 12.33
CA ASN A 138 10.39 -13.34 13.74
C ASN A 138 11.49 -12.28 13.99
N GLN A 139 11.91 -11.57 12.96
CA GLN A 139 12.90 -10.49 13.11
C GLN A 139 12.25 -9.25 13.75
N GLY A 140 12.94 -8.60 14.68
CA GLY A 140 12.49 -7.36 15.33
C GLY A 140 13.57 -6.28 15.25
N MET A 141 13.22 -5.03 15.56
CA MET A 141 14.16 -3.90 15.54
C MET A 141 14.94 -3.78 14.22
N THR A 142 14.24 -3.98 13.10
CA THR A 142 14.79 -3.85 11.74
C THR A 142 13.65 -3.51 10.77
N SER A 143 13.95 -2.78 9.69
CA SER A 143 13.00 -2.48 8.62
C SER A 143 12.89 -3.69 7.70
N ARG A 144 11.80 -4.46 7.86
CA ARG A 144 11.58 -5.71 7.12
C ARG A 144 10.83 -5.45 5.82
N ARG A 145 11.26 -6.13 4.76
CA ARG A 145 10.65 -6.08 3.42
C ARG A 145 10.70 -7.42 2.74
N ALA A 146 9.62 -7.73 2.04
CA ALA A 146 9.60 -8.78 1.04
C ALA A 146 9.36 -8.15 -0.33
N LEU A 147 10.08 -8.66 -1.33
CA LEU A 147 9.88 -8.28 -2.72
C LEU A 147 9.60 -9.54 -3.52
N ILE A 148 8.49 -9.54 -4.25
CA ILE A 148 8.09 -10.62 -5.13
C ILE A 148 8.30 -10.12 -6.56
N PHE A 149 8.99 -10.91 -7.38
CA PHE A 149 9.07 -10.67 -8.83
C PHE A 149 8.60 -11.91 -9.57
N THR A 150 7.54 -11.77 -10.37
CA THR A 150 6.91 -12.88 -11.10
C THR A 150 6.39 -12.42 -12.45
N ASP A 151 6.24 -13.35 -13.38
CA ASP A 151 5.66 -13.10 -14.69
C ASP A 151 4.48 -14.01 -15.04
N GLY A 152 4.01 -14.80 -14.08
CA GLY A 152 3.09 -15.90 -14.32
C GLY A 152 1.85 -15.92 -13.43
N GLN A 153 0.91 -16.77 -13.84
CA GLN A 153 -0.25 -17.16 -13.05
C GLN A 153 0.19 -18.21 -12.02
N THR A 154 -0.22 -18.05 -10.76
CA THR A 154 0.09 -19.04 -9.72
C THR A 154 -1.06 -20.01 -9.50
N ILE A 155 -0.73 -21.22 -9.08
CA ILE A 155 -1.71 -22.15 -8.49
C ILE A 155 -1.89 -21.78 -7.01
N GLY A 156 -3.11 -21.94 -6.47
CA GLY A 156 -3.38 -21.73 -5.04
C GLY A 156 -3.42 -20.25 -4.63
N GLU A 157 -4.17 -19.42 -5.37
CA GLU A 157 -4.29 -17.98 -5.07
C GLU A 157 -4.79 -17.69 -3.66
N GLU A 158 -5.68 -18.53 -3.13
CA GLU A 158 -6.24 -18.36 -1.79
C GLU A 158 -5.18 -18.56 -0.70
N ASP A 159 -4.26 -19.51 -0.87
CA ASP A 159 -3.14 -19.71 0.06
C ASP A 159 -2.24 -18.46 0.08
N CYS A 160 -2.03 -17.83 -1.08
CA CYS A 160 -1.26 -16.59 -1.18
C CYS A 160 -1.94 -15.43 -0.44
N ARG A 161 -3.29 -15.36 -0.49
CA ARG A 161 -4.08 -14.34 0.22
C ARG A 161 -4.04 -14.55 1.73
N GLN A 162 -4.08 -15.80 2.18
CA GLN A 162 -3.94 -16.14 3.60
C GLN A 162 -2.54 -15.79 4.10
N LEU A 163 -1.50 -16.17 3.37
CA LEU A 163 -0.12 -15.77 3.71
C LEU A 163 0.03 -14.25 3.73
N ALA A 164 -0.57 -13.50 2.80
CA ALA A 164 -0.54 -12.04 2.84
C ALA A 164 -1.13 -11.47 4.15
N ASN A 165 -2.14 -12.10 4.74
CA ASN A 165 -2.64 -11.73 6.07
C ASN A 165 -1.60 -11.99 7.17
N ASP A 166 -0.86 -13.10 7.09
CA ASP A 166 0.21 -13.41 8.06
C ASP A 166 1.37 -12.40 7.96
N PHE A 167 1.77 -12.05 6.74
CA PHE A 167 2.72 -10.95 6.50
C PHE A 167 2.22 -9.62 7.09
N ALA A 168 0.94 -9.31 6.93
CA ALA A 168 0.31 -8.12 7.51
C ALA A 168 0.33 -8.16 9.05
N GLN A 169 0.03 -9.31 9.67
CA GLN A 169 0.12 -9.49 11.12
C GLN A 169 1.55 -9.33 11.65
N CYS A 170 2.54 -9.74 10.86
CA CYS A 170 3.95 -9.50 11.14
C CYS A 170 4.42 -8.08 10.79
N ASN A 171 3.57 -7.22 10.21
CA ASN A 171 3.91 -5.88 9.71
C ASN A 171 5.08 -5.89 8.72
N ILE A 172 5.03 -6.82 7.75
CA ILE A 172 6.03 -6.97 6.68
C ILE A 172 5.39 -6.58 5.36
N PRO A 173 5.68 -5.37 4.84
CA PRO A 173 5.20 -4.95 3.53
C PRO A 173 5.77 -5.80 2.40
N ILE A 174 4.89 -6.19 1.47
CA ILE A 174 5.26 -6.89 0.23
C ILE A 174 5.22 -5.93 -0.95
N THR A 175 6.35 -5.74 -1.61
CA THR A 175 6.40 -5.15 -2.95
C THR A 175 6.22 -6.25 -3.99
N ALA A 176 5.04 -6.32 -4.61
CA ALA A 176 4.69 -7.31 -5.62
C ALA A 176 4.87 -6.73 -7.03
N LEU A 177 5.83 -7.27 -7.78
CA LEU A 177 6.22 -6.81 -9.10
C LEU A 177 5.86 -7.87 -10.13
N GLY A 178 5.03 -7.48 -11.09
CA GLY A 178 4.62 -8.31 -12.19
C GLY A 178 5.20 -7.82 -13.51
N VAL A 179 5.67 -8.73 -14.36
CA VAL A 179 6.05 -8.47 -15.76
C VAL A 179 5.26 -9.39 -16.68
N GLY A 180 4.78 -8.92 -17.83
CA GLY A 180 4.03 -9.79 -18.75
C GLY A 180 2.67 -10.25 -18.20
N ASP A 181 2.39 -11.56 -18.25
CA ASP A 181 1.06 -12.14 -17.99
C ASP A 181 0.93 -12.82 -16.61
N TYR A 182 0.62 -12.00 -15.61
CA TYR A 182 0.36 -12.42 -14.23
C TYR A 182 -1.06 -12.03 -13.80
N ASN A 183 -1.53 -12.62 -12.69
CA ASN A 183 -2.79 -12.24 -12.06
C ASN A 183 -2.65 -10.89 -11.34
N GLU A 184 -3.14 -9.82 -11.97
CA GLU A 184 -3.05 -8.47 -11.41
C GLU A 184 -3.86 -8.30 -10.12
N GLN A 185 -4.98 -9.00 -9.99
CA GLN A 185 -5.82 -8.90 -8.79
C GLN A 185 -5.12 -9.54 -7.60
N LEU A 186 -4.48 -10.68 -7.80
CA LEU A 186 -3.75 -11.37 -6.74
C LEU A 186 -2.59 -10.53 -6.22
N LEU A 187 -1.73 -10.00 -7.10
CA LEU A 187 -0.58 -9.19 -6.68
C LEU A 187 -1.00 -7.87 -6.00
N ASP A 188 -2.10 -7.28 -6.49
CA ASP A 188 -2.73 -6.12 -5.86
C ASP A 188 -3.21 -6.47 -4.44
N ASP A 189 -3.94 -7.57 -4.26
CA ASP A 189 -4.46 -7.97 -2.95
C ASP A 189 -3.34 -8.33 -1.96
N ILE A 190 -2.29 -9.04 -2.40
CA ILE A 190 -1.11 -9.36 -1.57
C ILE A 190 -0.41 -8.09 -1.08
N SER A 191 -0.12 -7.17 -1.99
CA SER A 191 0.57 -5.92 -1.65
C SER A 191 -0.31 -4.96 -0.86
N ASN A 192 -1.63 -4.93 -1.09
CA ASN A 192 -2.56 -4.08 -0.35
C ASN A 192 -2.68 -4.49 1.10
N ASN A 193 -2.95 -5.79 1.34
CA ASN A 193 -3.18 -6.31 2.68
C ASN A 193 -1.94 -6.14 3.58
N THR A 194 -0.74 -6.14 2.99
CA THR A 194 0.53 -5.99 3.72
C THR A 194 1.00 -4.54 3.88
N GLY A 195 0.27 -3.56 3.32
CA GLY A 195 0.73 -2.17 3.30
C GLY A 195 1.94 -1.95 2.39
N GLY A 196 2.16 -2.84 1.44
CA GLY A 196 3.23 -2.78 0.45
C GLY A 196 2.80 -2.16 -0.88
N GLN A 197 3.53 -2.49 -1.95
CA GLN A 197 3.44 -1.82 -3.25
C GLN A 197 3.15 -2.81 -4.37
N PHE A 198 2.35 -2.39 -5.35
CA PHE A 198 2.15 -3.12 -6.59
C PHE A 198 2.87 -2.39 -7.71
N GLY A 199 3.65 -3.12 -8.53
CA GLY A 199 4.35 -2.55 -9.67
C GLY A 199 4.18 -3.38 -10.94
N HIS A 200 3.88 -2.70 -12.04
CA HIS A 200 3.76 -3.30 -13.36
C HIS A 200 4.99 -2.94 -14.20
N VAL A 201 5.80 -3.96 -14.50
CA VAL A 201 7.04 -3.84 -15.25
C VAL A 201 6.77 -4.10 -16.74
N VAL A 202 7.24 -3.19 -17.59
CA VAL A 202 6.94 -3.18 -19.03
C VAL A 202 8.20 -3.00 -19.88
N PRO A 203 8.25 -3.57 -21.10
CA PRO A 203 9.35 -3.34 -22.05
C PRO A 203 9.41 -1.91 -22.56
N GLN A 204 8.25 -1.25 -22.64
CA GLN A 204 8.08 0.11 -23.12
C GLN A 204 7.10 0.83 -22.20
N LYS A 205 7.41 2.09 -21.88
CA LYS A 205 6.63 2.91 -20.98
C LYS A 205 5.71 3.83 -21.78
N ASP A 206 4.43 3.50 -21.80
CA ASP A 206 3.40 4.26 -22.52
C ASP A 206 2.55 5.10 -21.56
N LEU A 207 2.48 4.71 -20.29
CA LEU A 207 1.66 5.36 -19.28
C LEU A 207 2.48 5.76 -18.04
N PRO A 208 1.99 6.73 -17.25
CA PRO A 208 2.53 7.02 -15.93
C PRO A 208 2.50 5.78 -15.02
N HIS A 209 3.34 5.81 -13.99
CA HIS A 209 3.54 4.74 -13.00
C HIS A 209 4.15 3.43 -13.51
N GLN A 210 4.00 3.06 -14.78
CA GLN A 210 4.68 1.89 -15.33
C GLN A 210 6.19 1.92 -15.07
N ILE A 211 6.73 0.76 -14.70
CA ILE A 211 8.16 0.56 -14.44
C ILE A 211 8.77 0.05 -15.74
N LEU A 212 9.55 0.90 -16.41
CA LEU A 212 10.29 0.44 -17.58
C LEU A 212 11.31 -0.61 -17.14
N ILE A 213 11.38 -1.72 -17.87
CA ILE A 213 12.25 -2.85 -17.48
C ILE A 213 13.74 -2.45 -17.39
N THR A 214 14.17 -1.47 -18.20
CA THR A 214 15.53 -0.91 -18.14
C THR A 214 15.78 -0.06 -16.89
N ASP A 215 14.72 0.50 -16.29
CA ASP A 215 14.78 1.29 -15.05
C ASP A 215 14.65 0.40 -13.81
N PHE A 216 14.37 -0.90 -13.98
CA PHE A 216 14.17 -1.84 -12.89
C PHE A 216 15.32 -1.89 -11.87
N PRO A 217 16.61 -1.84 -12.26
CA PRO A 217 17.70 -1.72 -11.29
C PRO A 217 17.58 -0.50 -10.38
N SER A 218 17.24 0.66 -10.96
CA SER A 218 17.07 1.90 -10.21
C SER A 218 15.85 1.84 -9.29
N TYR A 219 14.77 1.20 -9.74
CA TYR A 219 13.57 0.97 -8.94
C TYR A 219 13.88 0.16 -7.67
N ILE A 220 14.65 -0.94 -7.80
CA ILE A 220 15.04 -1.78 -6.65
C ILE A 220 15.90 -0.99 -5.65
N ILE A 221 16.86 -0.21 -6.16
CA ILE A 221 17.69 0.66 -5.31
C ILE A 221 16.83 1.69 -4.57
N GLN A 222 15.86 2.31 -5.24
CA GLN A 222 14.95 3.27 -4.63
C GLN A 222 14.04 2.62 -3.57
N ALA A 223 13.48 1.44 -3.85
CA ALA A 223 12.67 0.70 -2.89
C ALA A 223 13.47 0.35 -1.62
N TYR A 224 14.74 0.00 -1.80
CA TYR A 224 15.65 -0.25 -0.69
C TYR A 224 15.96 1.04 0.10
N GLN A 225 16.26 2.14 -0.57
CA GLN A 225 16.48 3.46 0.08
C GLN A 225 15.24 3.94 0.83
N GLN A 226 14.04 3.71 0.29
CA GLN A 226 12.79 4.02 0.99
C GLN A 226 12.67 3.24 2.30
N ALA A 227 12.98 1.94 2.30
CA ALA A 227 12.99 1.13 3.52
C ALA A 227 14.03 1.61 4.56
N GLN A 228 15.14 2.21 4.11
CA GLN A 228 16.13 2.86 4.99
C GLN A 228 15.66 4.22 5.52
N ASN A 229 14.72 4.87 4.85
CA ASN A 229 14.15 6.13 5.34
C ASN A 229 13.02 5.90 6.33
N GLU A 230 12.51 4.68 6.45
CA GLU A 230 11.48 4.32 7.43
C GLU A 230 12.05 4.09 8.82
N VAL A 231 12.26 5.19 9.53
CA VAL A 231 12.88 5.21 10.86
C VAL A 231 11.93 4.76 11.97
N ILE A 232 10.62 4.75 11.73
CA ILE A 232 9.61 4.19 12.62
C ILE A 232 9.01 2.97 11.93
N ASN A 233 9.12 1.80 12.55
CA ASN A 233 8.64 0.54 11.99
C ASN A 233 7.65 -0.13 12.93
N ASN A 234 6.93 -1.13 12.41
CA ASN A 234 6.07 -1.99 13.22
C ASN A 234 5.03 -1.18 14.01
N ILE A 235 4.42 -0.19 13.36
CA ILE A 235 3.41 0.67 13.97
C ILE A 235 2.16 -0.18 14.16
N LYS A 236 1.72 -0.29 15.41
CA LYS A 236 0.48 -0.98 15.78
C LYS A 236 -0.48 -0.01 16.44
N LEU A 237 -1.72 -0.06 15.99
CA LEU A 237 -2.81 0.81 16.36
C LEU A 237 -3.72 0.11 17.37
N ASP A 238 -3.74 0.64 18.59
CA ASP A 238 -4.68 0.25 19.63
C ASP A 238 -5.90 1.18 19.58
N ILE A 239 -7.09 0.60 19.46
CA ILE A 239 -8.35 1.36 19.41
C ILE A 239 -9.33 0.77 20.40
N GLN A 240 -9.82 1.63 21.30
CA GLN A 240 -10.91 1.32 22.20
C GLN A 240 -12.10 2.20 21.88
N THR A 241 -13.21 1.59 21.47
CA THR A 241 -14.45 2.30 21.17
C THR A 241 -15.47 2.16 22.30
N VAL A 242 -16.37 3.14 22.41
CA VAL A 242 -17.54 3.03 23.29
C VAL A 242 -18.64 2.20 22.64
N LYS A 243 -19.63 1.75 23.43
CA LYS A 243 -20.80 1.01 22.91
C LYS A 243 -21.48 1.79 21.77
N GLY A 244 -21.75 1.07 20.69
CA GLY A 244 -22.39 1.60 19.47
C GLY A 244 -21.43 2.33 18.52
N VAL A 245 -20.12 2.29 18.76
CA VAL A 245 -19.10 2.80 17.84
C VAL A 245 -18.22 1.66 17.38
N LYS A 246 -18.05 1.48 16.07
CA LYS A 246 -17.22 0.42 15.49
C LYS A 246 -16.22 1.02 14.51
N LEU A 247 -14.97 0.56 14.56
CA LEU A 247 -14.01 0.81 13.50
C LEU A 247 -14.37 -0.06 12.29
N ALA A 248 -14.65 0.57 11.16
CA ALA A 248 -15.04 -0.09 9.92
C ALA A 248 -13.86 -0.27 8.96
N LYS A 249 -12.92 0.68 8.94
CA LYS A 249 -11.78 0.64 8.00
C LYS A 249 -10.58 1.43 8.50
N ILE A 250 -9.37 0.95 8.18
CA ILE A 250 -8.11 1.68 8.30
C ILE A 250 -7.49 1.77 6.91
N THR A 251 -7.23 2.98 6.43
CA THR A 251 -6.57 3.17 5.12
C THR A 251 -5.41 4.14 5.28
N ARG A 252 -4.19 3.76 4.89
CA ARG A 252 -3.13 4.72 4.60
C ARG A 252 -3.49 5.42 3.30
N VAL A 253 -3.48 6.75 3.33
CA VAL A 253 -3.88 7.63 2.22
C VAL A 253 -2.74 8.54 1.77
N TYR A 254 -1.60 8.50 2.47
CA TYR A 254 -0.37 9.20 2.12
C TYR A 254 0.83 8.50 2.77
N PRO A 255 1.98 8.32 2.06
CA PRO A 255 2.31 8.83 0.72
C PRO A 255 1.77 8.00 -0.45
N ASP A 256 1.14 6.87 -0.15
CA ASP A 256 0.53 5.94 -1.09
C ASP A 256 -0.78 5.39 -0.48
N GLN A 257 -1.50 4.52 -1.21
CA GLN A 257 -2.73 3.91 -0.68
C GLN A 257 -2.58 2.43 -0.33
N ALA A 258 -2.94 2.11 0.91
CA ALA A 258 -3.09 0.74 1.37
C ALA A 258 -4.20 0.61 2.42
N GLU A 259 -4.97 -0.48 2.34
CA GLU A 259 -6.01 -0.82 3.32
C GLU A 259 -5.51 -1.94 4.25
N TYR A 260 -5.63 -1.72 5.56
CA TYR A 260 -5.15 -2.68 6.55
C TYR A 260 -6.29 -3.57 7.06
N PRO A 261 -6.10 -4.89 7.12
CA PRO A 261 -7.15 -5.81 7.52
C PRO A 261 -7.40 -5.72 9.03
N LEU A 262 -8.68 -5.70 9.42
CA LEU A 262 -9.12 -5.63 10.82
C LEU A 262 -9.17 -7.03 11.47
N LEU A 263 -8.04 -7.73 11.49
CA LEU A 263 -7.96 -9.11 12.01
C LEU A 263 -7.87 -9.14 13.54
N ASN A 264 -6.73 -8.73 14.09
CA ASN A 264 -6.46 -8.77 15.53
C ASN A 264 -5.94 -7.41 16.02
N PRO A 265 -6.52 -6.82 17.08
CA PRO A 265 -5.93 -5.68 17.75
C PRO A 265 -4.73 -6.11 18.63
N PRO A 266 -3.72 -5.24 18.83
CA PRO A 266 -3.55 -3.95 18.14
C PRO A 266 -3.23 -4.16 16.66
N TYR A 267 -3.85 -3.36 15.79
CA TYR A 267 -3.81 -3.55 14.34
C TYR A 267 -2.48 -3.05 13.75
N PRO A 268 -1.70 -3.89 13.04
CA PRO A 268 -0.52 -3.42 12.32
C PRO A 268 -0.90 -2.47 11.19
N ILE A 269 -0.26 -1.31 11.13
CA ILE A 269 -0.55 -0.24 10.16
C ILE A 269 0.69 0.25 9.41
N GLY A 270 1.75 -0.55 9.37
CA GLY A 270 2.94 -0.29 8.56
C GLY A 270 4.02 0.49 9.31
N ASN A 271 4.68 1.39 8.58
CA ASN A 271 5.89 2.10 8.99
C ASN A 271 5.76 3.58 8.60
N ALA A 272 6.64 4.44 9.11
CA ALA A 272 6.70 5.86 8.76
C ALA A 272 8.12 6.32 8.43
N ALA A 273 8.23 7.07 7.33
CA ALA A 273 9.48 7.62 6.82
C ALA A 273 9.88 8.93 7.52
N ALA A 274 11.19 9.15 7.63
CA ALA A 274 11.75 10.41 8.11
C ALA A 274 11.42 11.56 7.15
N GLY A 275 11.21 12.75 7.70
CA GLY A 275 11.06 13.99 6.93
C GLY A 275 9.65 14.27 6.39
N ASP A 276 8.75 13.29 6.40
CA ASP A 276 7.39 13.45 5.87
C ASP A 276 6.31 12.91 6.80
N ASP A 277 5.07 13.21 6.49
CA ASP A 277 3.90 12.69 7.18
C ASP A 277 3.54 11.31 6.61
N THR A 278 2.98 10.45 7.45
CA THR A 278 2.19 9.30 7.00
C THR A 278 0.77 9.52 7.48
N ILE A 279 -0.20 9.42 6.58
CA ILE A 279 -1.58 9.84 6.87
C ILE A 279 -2.50 8.65 6.69
N TYR A 280 -3.37 8.46 7.68
CA TYR A 280 -4.37 7.42 7.69
C TYR A 280 -5.76 8.04 7.79
N ILE A 281 -6.74 7.44 7.14
CA ILE A 281 -8.16 7.64 7.41
C ILE A 281 -8.68 6.42 8.17
N LEU A 282 -9.17 6.68 9.38
CA LEU A 282 -9.90 5.73 10.21
C LEU A 282 -11.39 6.01 10.01
N GLU A 283 -12.14 5.01 9.54
CA GLU A 283 -13.58 5.12 9.31
C GLU A 283 -14.33 4.42 10.44
N PHE A 284 -15.18 5.17 11.15
CA PHE A 284 -16.04 4.64 12.20
C PHE A 284 -17.50 4.65 11.78
N THR A 285 -18.24 3.61 12.14
CA THR A 285 -19.71 3.63 12.15
C THR A 285 -20.22 3.90 13.56
N ILE A 286 -21.24 4.73 13.67
CA ILE A 286 -21.78 5.23 14.94
C ILE A 286 -23.30 5.02 14.94
N ASP A 287 -23.77 4.20 15.87
CA ASP A 287 -25.19 4.01 16.17
C ASP A 287 -25.83 5.34 16.62
N SER A 288 -27.16 5.40 16.57
CA SER A 288 -27.89 6.59 17.02
C SER A 288 -27.55 6.98 18.46
N ARG A 289 -27.30 8.28 18.69
CA ARG A 289 -26.95 8.85 19.99
C ARG A 289 -27.75 10.10 20.28
N THR A 290 -28.12 10.27 21.54
CA THR A 290 -28.73 11.51 22.01
C THR A 290 -27.74 12.67 21.98
N SER A 291 -28.29 13.89 21.91
CA SER A 291 -27.53 15.13 21.95
C SER A 291 -26.60 15.17 23.17
N SER A 292 -25.29 15.19 22.93
CA SER A 292 -24.25 15.12 23.95
C SER A 292 -22.87 15.39 23.37
N ARG A 293 -21.92 15.87 24.17
CA ARG A 293 -20.49 15.83 23.83
C ARG A 293 -19.90 14.55 24.39
N ALA A 294 -19.47 13.64 23.52
CA ALA A 294 -19.07 12.30 23.94
C ALA A 294 -17.71 11.91 23.37
N ARG A 295 -16.89 11.27 24.21
CA ARG A 295 -15.74 10.50 23.75
C ARG A 295 -16.25 9.24 23.07
N ILE A 296 -15.87 9.03 21.82
CA ILE A 296 -16.31 7.89 21.01
C ILE A 296 -15.25 6.81 20.87
N ALA A 297 -13.96 7.20 20.97
CA ALA A 297 -12.85 6.29 20.89
C ALA A 297 -11.63 6.80 21.67
N GLN A 298 -10.71 5.90 21.95
CA GLN A 298 -9.34 6.15 22.38
C GLN A 298 -8.38 5.47 21.40
N ILE A 299 -7.34 6.19 21.00
CA ILE A 299 -6.38 5.74 19.99
C ILE A 299 -4.98 5.81 20.58
N GLY A 300 -4.32 4.66 20.73
CA GLY A 300 -2.91 4.55 21.12
C GLY A 300 -2.08 3.93 20.00
N LEU A 301 -0.77 4.18 20.01
CA LEU A 301 0.16 3.52 19.09
C LEU A 301 1.33 2.90 19.86
N THR A 302 1.82 1.77 19.38
CA THR A 302 3.14 1.23 19.73
C THR A 302 3.96 1.07 18.47
N TYR A 303 5.28 1.28 18.55
CA TYR A 303 6.15 1.20 17.38
C TYR A 303 7.60 0.90 17.77
N ASP A 304 8.39 0.46 16.80
CA ASP A 304 9.81 0.22 16.92
C ASP A 304 10.60 1.36 16.26
N ILE A 305 11.77 1.67 16.81
CA ILE A 305 12.76 2.61 16.26
C ILE A 305 14.07 1.85 16.10
N PRO A 306 14.24 1.09 15.00
CA PRO A 306 15.38 0.18 14.84
C PRO A 306 16.74 0.85 14.98
N GLY A 307 16.91 2.03 14.37
CA GLY A 307 18.19 2.77 14.43
C GLY A 307 18.59 3.23 15.84
N LEU A 308 17.67 3.22 16.80
CA LEU A 308 17.93 3.49 18.22
C LEU A 308 17.76 2.24 19.10
N ASN A 309 17.47 1.08 18.50
CA ASN A 309 17.14 -0.17 19.17
C ASN A 309 16.16 0.01 20.34
N ARG A 310 15.07 0.77 20.10
CA ARG A 310 14.13 1.18 21.13
C ARG A 310 12.69 1.03 20.67
N ARG A 311 11.80 0.72 21.61
CA ARG A 311 10.34 0.83 21.44
C ARG A 311 9.83 2.20 21.86
N GLY A 312 8.91 2.72 21.08
CA GLY A 312 8.15 3.92 21.40
C GLY A 312 6.66 3.61 21.56
N GLU A 313 5.99 4.50 22.26
CA GLU A 313 4.55 4.48 22.43
C GLU A 313 3.98 5.88 22.25
N GLN A 314 2.74 5.94 21.80
CA GLN A 314 1.88 7.11 21.85
C GLN A 314 0.73 6.75 22.81
N PRO A 315 0.67 7.39 24.00
CA PRO A 315 -0.42 7.17 24.94
C PRO A 315 -1.80 7.45 24.30
N PRO A 316 -2.87 6.79 24.77
CA PRO A 316 -4.20 6.93 24.18
C PRO A 316 -4.68 8.38 24.09
N LEU A 317 -5.00 8.81 22.87
CA LEU A 317 -5.62 10.09 22.55
C LEU A 317 -7.13 9.92 22.46
N ASN A 318 -7.88 10.84 23.06
CA ASN A 318 -9.33 10.80 23.04
C ASN A 318 -9.88 11.36 21.72
N VAL A 319 -10.78 10.61 21.09
CA VAL A 319 -11.60 11.11 19.98
C VAL A 319 -12.95 11.55 20.56
N VAL A 320 -13.23 12.85 20.51
CA VAL A 320 -14.44 13.45 21.06
C VAL A 320 -15.24 14.10 19.94
N VAL A 321 -16.53 13.81 19.90
CA VAL A 321 -17.48 14.37 18.93
C VAL A 321 -18.67 14.94 19.68
N GLN A 322 -19.25 16.02 19.14
CA GLN A 322 -20.46 16.61 19.68
C GLN A 322 -21.69 16.25 18.84
N PHE A 323 -22.68 15.60 19.47
CA PHE A 323 -23.96 15.28 18.86
C PHE A 323 -24.95 16.42 19.10
N LEU A 324 -25.53 16.97 18.04
CA LEU A 324 -26.44 18.12 18.10
C LEU A 324 -27.87 17.74 17.69
N ALA A 325 -28.86 18.22 18.45
CA ALA A 325 -30.27 18.08 18.09
C ALA A 325 -30.68 19.10 17.01
N GLY A 326 -31.48 18.66 16.04
CA GLY A 326 -32.04 19.50 14.96
C GLY A 326 -31.30 19.41 13.61
N GLN A 327 -32.00 19.70 12.51
CA GLN A 327 -31.50 19.55 11.13
C GLN A 327 -30.65 20.74 10.61
N GLY A 328 -30.13 21.60 11.49
CA GLY A 328 -29.87 23.00 11.14
C GLY A 328 -28.42 23.47 11.00
N THR A 329 -27.41 22.74 11.45
CA THR A 329 -26.02 23.20 11.31
C THR A 329 -25.34 22.36 10.25
N VAL A 330 -25.08 22.95 9.07
CA VAL A 330 -24.11 22.42 8.11
C VAL A 330 -22.76 22.51 8.82
N ALA A 331 -22.41 21.47 9.58
CA ALA A 331 -21.13 21.40 10.25
C ALA A 331 -20.06 21.56 9.16
N GLN A 332 -19.22 22.59 9.30
CA GLN A 332 -18.13 22.83 8.36
C GLN A 332 -17.28 21.56 8.30
N VAL A 333 -17.17 21.01 7.10
CA VAL A 333 -16.43 19.78 6.88
C VAL A 333 -14.95 20.12 6.72
N ASN A 334 -14.07 19.34 7.34
CA ASN A 334 -12.64 19.48 7.14
C ASN A 334 -12.26 19.03 5.73
N GLN A 335 -11.89 20.00 4.88
CA GLN A 335 -11.60 19.77 3.47
C GLN A 335 -10.38 18.88 3.25
N GLU A 336 -9.36 18.98 4.12
CA GLU A 336 -8.18 18.11 4.04
C GLU A 336 -8.56 16.64 4.26
N VAL A 337 -9.33 16.35 5.32
CA VAL A 337 -9.80 14.98 5.61
C VAL A 337 -10.62 14.46 4.42
N MET A 338 -11.50 15.29 3.87
CA MET A 338 -12.34 14.88 2.74
C MET A 338 -11.57 14.72 1.45
N GLY A 339 -10.52 15.51 1.20
CA GLY A 339 -9.64 15.35 0.05
C GLY A 339 -9.01 13.96 0.03
N TYR A 340 -8.49 13.50 1.17
CA TYR A 340 -7.95 12.14 1.29
C TYR A 340 -9.03 11.05 1.15
N VAL A 341 -10.22 11.25 1.73
CA VAL A 341 -11.36 10.33 1.55
C VAL A 341 -11.76 10.24 0.07
N GLN A 342 -11.80 11.36 -0.64
CA GLN A 342 -12.11 11.39 -2.07
C GLN A 342 -11.03 10.68 -2.89
N GLN A 343 -9.76 10.92 -2.59
CA GLN A 343 -8.68 10.24 -3.30
C GLN A 343 -8.73 8.73 -3.12
N ARG A 344 -9.05 8.25 -1.90
CA ARG A 344 -9.31 6.83 -1.64
C ARG A 344 -10.50 6.30 -2.45
N ASN A 345 -11.59 7.06 -2.51
CA ASN A 345 -12.79 6.67 -3.25
C ASN A 345 -12.55 6.61 -4.77
N ILE A 346 -11.73 7.50 -5.33
CA ILE A 346 -11.32 7.46 -6.74
C ILE A 346 -10.61 6.14 -7.05
N ALA A 347 -9.67 5.74 -6.19
CA ALA A 347 -8.95 4.49 -6.36
C ALA A 347 -9.89 3.28 -6.35
N GLN A 348 -10.87 3.27 -5.44
CA GLN A 348 -11.89 2.24 -5.38
C GLN A 348 -12.74 2.20 -6.66
N LEU A 349 -13.22 3.36 -7.14
CA LEU A 349 -14.00 3.45 -8.39
C LEU A 349 -13.21 2.94 -9.59
N ALA A 350 -11.92 3.29 -9.69
CA ALA A 350 -11.04 2.84 -10.76
C ALA A 350 -10.83 1.33 -10.72
N SER A 351 -10.55 0.77 -9.53
CA SER A 351 -10.44 -0.68 -9.33
C SER A 351 -11.73 -1.40 -9.71
N ASP A 352 -12.89 -0.94 -9.23
CA ASP A 352 -14.18 -1.57 -9.51
C ASP A 352 -14.54 -1.51 -10.99
N ALA A 353 -14.24 -0.40 -11.67
CA ALA A 353 -14.40 -0.29 -13.11
C ALA A 353 -13.60 -1.35 -13.86
N THR A 354 -12.32 -1.53 -13.52
CA THR A 354 -11.47 -2.55 -14.18
C THR A 354 -11.95 -3.97 -13.93
N LYS A 355 -12.51 -4.25 -12.74
CA LYS A 355 -13.05 -5.58 -12.37
C LYS A 355 -14.32 -5.93 -13.13
N ILE A 356 -15.19 -4.96 -13.37
CA ILE A 356 -16.49 -5.22 -14.02
C ILE A 356 -16.48 -4.98 -15.52
N ALA A 357 -15.44 -4.36 -16.08
CA ALA A 357 -15.38 -3.95 -17.49
C ALA A 357 -15.76 -5.05 -18.49
N ASP A 358 -15.31 -6.29 -18.28
CA ASP A 358 -15.63 -7.42 -19.17
C ASP A 358 -17.07 -7.93 -19.00
N LYS A 359 -17.70 -7.69 -17.85
CA LYS A 359 -19.06 -8.16 -17.52
C LYS A 359 -20.14 -7.11 -17.82
N ASP A 360 -19.86 -5.85 -17.50
CA ASP A 360 -20.75 -4.71 -17.67
C ASP A 360 -19.96 -3.46 -18.10
N PRO A 361 -19.67 -3.33 -19.41
CA PRO A 361 -18.91 -2.20 -19.95
C PRO A 361 -19.57 -0.85 -19.70
N ASN A 362 -20.91 -0.79 -19.68
CA ASN A 362 -21.64 0.47 -19.50
C ASN A 362 -21.49 0.97 -18.07
N LYS A 363 -21.60 0.08 -17.08
CA LYS A 363 -21.36 0.43 -15.68
C LYS A 363 -19.89 0.76 -15.43
N ALA A 364 -18.95 0.04 -16.04
CA ALA A 364 -17.54 0.38 -15.96
C ALA A 364 -17.26 1.79 -16.50
N GLU A 365 -17.88 2.19 -17.61
CA GLU A 365 -17.74 3.52 -18.17
C GLU A 365 -18.25 4.60 -17.19
N GLN A 366 -19.40 4.39 -16.55
CA GLN A 366 -19.92 5.31 -15.53
C GLN A 366 -18.98 5.47 -14.34
N LEU A 367 -18.38 4.36 -13.88
CA LEU A 367 -17.40 4.38 -12.78
C LEU A 367 -16.12 5.13 -13.19
N LEU A 368 -15.57 4.88 -14.38
CA LEU A 368 -14.40 5.58 -14.90
C LEU A 368 -14.66 7.07 -15.09
N GLU A 369 -15.81 7.45 -15.65
CA GLU A 369 -16.20 8.85 -15.81
C GLU A 369 -16.30 9.59 -14.48
N THR A 370 -16.89 8.94 -13.48
CA THR A 370 -16.97 9.46 -12.11
C THR A 370 -15.57 9.62 -11.52
N ALA A 371 -14.73 8.59 -11.61
CA ALA A 371 -13.35 8.61 -11.12
C ALA A 371 -12.55 9.72 -11.79
N ARG A 372 -12.66 9.87 -13.12
CA ARG A 372 -11.94 10.88 -13.90
C ARG A 372 -12.32 12.29 -13.48
N ARG A 373 -13.62 12.59 -13.39
CA ARG A 373 -14.12 13.90 -12.96
C ARG A 373 -13.61 14.28 -11.58
N LEU A 374 -13.59 13.33 -10.64
CA LEU A 374 -13.06 13.54 -9.29
C LEU A 374 -11.53 13.70 -9.30
N THR A 375 -10.82 12.95 -10.14
CA THR A 375 -9.36 13.03 -10.28
C THR A 375 -8.91 14.41 -10.78
N VAL A 376 -9.64 15.00 -11.73
CA VAL A 376 -9.40 16.37 -12.20
C VAL A 376 -9.52 17.37 -11.05
N LYS A 377 -10.53 17.22 -10.18
CA LYS A 377 -10.72 18.13 -9.03
C LYS A 377 -9.58 18.05 -8.00
N ILE A 378 -8.96 16.88 -7.86
CA ILE A 378 -7.85 16.66 -6.91
C ILE A 378 -6.48 17.01 -7.53
N GLY A 379 -6.40 17.13 -8.86
CA GLY A 379 -5.16 17.49 -9.55
C GLY A 379 -4.16 16.35 -9.71
N ASN A 380 -4.60 15.09 -9.75
CA ASN A 380 -3.73 13.93 -9.96
C ASN A 380 -3.60 13.57 -11.44
N ASP A 381 -2.66 14.24 -12.12
CA ASP A 381 -2.43 14.11 -13.56
C ASP A 381 -2.00 12.69 -13.98
N ASP A 382 -1.16 12.01 -13.18
CA ASP A 382 -0.68 10.67 -13.52
C ASP A 382 -1.84 9.64 -13.49
N MET A 383 -2.69 9.72 -12.46
CA MET A 383 -3.89 8.90 -12.36
C MET A 383 -4.89 9.26 -13.47
N LEU A 384 -5.03 10.55 -13.78
CA LEU A 384 -5.93 11.04 -14.84
C LEU A 384 -5.54 10.46 -16.21
N ALA A 385 -4.25 10.43 -16.54
CA ALA A 385 -3.76 9.82 -17.77
C ALA A 385 -4.10 8.32 -17.86
N SER A 386 -3.92 7.59 -16.76
CA SER A 386 -4.27 6.17 -16.68
C SER A 386 -5.77 5.93 -16.87
N LEU A 387 -6.61 6.76 -16.25
CA LEU A 387 -8.07 6.69 -16.40
C LEU A 387 -8.53 7.05 -17.81
N ASN A 388 -7.90 8.04 -18.45
CA ASN A 388 -8.21 8.41 -19.84
C ASN A 388 -7.96 7.26 -20.81
N GLN A 389 -6.81 6.60 -20.68
CA GLN A 389 -6.49 5.43 -21.50
C GLN A 389 -7.52 4.31 -21.31
N ALA A 390 -7.91 4.01 -20.06
CA ALA A 390 -8.92 3.00 -19.76
C ALA A 390 -10.29 3.35 -20.35
N SER A 391 -10.72 4.61 -20.23
CA SER A 391 -11.98 5.08 -20.82
C SER A 391 -11.96 4.98 -22.35
N ASP A 392 -10.85 5.34 -23.00
CA ASP A 392 -10.73 5.30 -24.44
C ASP A 392 -10.76 3.87 -24.99
N GLU A 393 -10.06 2.94 -24.34
CA GLU A 393 -10.10 1.52 -24.69
C GLU A 393 -11.51 0.94 -24.52
N LEU A 394 -12.15 1.21 -23.39
CA LEU A 394 -13.49 0.72 -23.09
C LEU A 394 -14.52 1.21 -24.12
N ARG A 395 -14.43 2.48 -24.52
CA ARG A 395 -15.31 3.07 -25.54
C ARG A 395 -15.10 2.45 -26.92
N LYS A 396 -13.86 2.27 -27.33
CA LYS A 396 -13.52 1.76 -28.68
C LYS A 396 -13.75 0.26 -28.81
N THR A 397 -13.45 -0.49 -27.76
CA THR A 397 -13.33 -1.96 -27.83
C THR A 397 -14.33 -2.71 -26.96
N ARG A 398 -15.12 -2.01 -26.14
CA ARG A 398 -15.98 -2.59 -25.08
C ARG A 398 -15.21 -3.37 -24.01
N LYS A 399 -13.88 -3.26 -23.98
CA LYS A 399 -12.98 -3.93 -23.03
C LYS A 399 -11.87 -2.99 -22.58
N ILE A 400 -11.24 -3.31 -21.45
CA ILE A 400 -10.00 -2.66 -21.01
C ILE A 400 -8.89 -3.71 -21.13
N SER A 401 -7.81 -3.38 -21.83
CA SER A 401 -6.68 -4.29 -22.02
C SER A 401 -6.02 -4.65 -20.67
N SER A 402 -5.39 -5.83 -20.61
CA SER A 402 -4.66 -6.27 -19.41
C SER A 402 -3.60 -5.25 -18.98
N ASN A 403 -2.86 -4.68 -19.95
CA ASN A 403 -1.85 -3.65 -19.70
C ASN A 403 -2.43 -2.40 -19.02
N THR A 404 -3.57 -1.93 -19.52
CA THR A 404 -4.23 -0.74 -18.98
C THR A 404 -4.86 -1.03 -17.62
N ARG A 405 -5.46 -2.21 -17.39
CA ARG A 405 -5.95 -2.60 -16.06
C ARG A 405 -4.84 -2.63 -15.01
N LYS A 406 -3.70 -3.24 -15.35
CA LYS A 406 -2.50 -3.28 -14.49
C LYS A 406 -2.00 -1.88 -14.15
N THR A 407 -1.98 -0.99 -15.15
CA THR A 407 -1.51 0.38 -14.94
C THR A 407 -2.49 1.22 -14.09
N VAL A 408 -3.80 1.10 -14.33
CA VAL A 408 -4.82 1.79 -13.52
C VAL A 408 -4.76 1.36 -12.06
N LYS A 409 -4.60 0.06 -11.78
CA LYS A 409 -4.42 -0.47 -10.42
C LYS A 409 -3.16 0.07 -9.74
N MET A 410 -2.06 0.13 -10.49
CA MET A 410 -0.80 0.68 -9.99
C MET A 410 -0.94 2.18 -9.67
N GLY A 411 -1.55 2.97 -10.57
CA GLY A 411 -1.78 4.40 -10.35
C GLY A 411 -2.76 4.68 -9.22
N SER A 412 -3.79 3.86 -9.04
CA SER A 412 -4.78 4.04 -7.97
C SER A 412 -4.17 3.84 -6.58
N ARG A 413 -3.08 3.10 -6.47
CA ARG A 413 -2.39 2.80 -5.20
C ARG A 413 -1.02 3.44 -5.05
N GLY A 414 -0.51 4.04 -6.12
CA GLY A 414 0.79 4.69 -6.15
C GLY A 414 0.83 5.99 -5.35
N LYS A 415 1.75 6.88 -5.74
CA LYS A 415 1.93 8.16 -5.04
C LYS A 415 0.62 8.95 -4.97
N THR A 416 0.26 9.34 -3.76
CA THR A 416 -0.89 10.20 -3.47
C THR A 416 -0.51 11.67 -3.51
N ILE A 417 -1.50 12.53 -3.73
CA ILE A 417 -1.31 13.98 -3.56
C ILE A 417 -1.47 14.32 -2.09
N LYS A 418 -0.54 15.13 -1.58
CA LYS A 418 -0.65 15.68 -0.24
C LYS A 418 -1.74 16.75 -0.27
N MET A 419 -2.83 16.53 0.45
CA MET A 419 -3.88 17.52 0.62
C MET A 419 -3.36 18.58 1.60
N GLU A 420 -3.11 19.79 1.12
CA GLU A 420 -2.79 20.96 1.96
C GLU A 420 -4.02 21.88 2.03
N GLY A 421 -4.16 22.61 3.13
CA GLY A 421 -5.41 23.16 3.66
C GLY A 421 -6.20 24.20 2.84
N ASP A 422 -5.93 24.40 1.56
CA ASP A 422 -6.70 25.25 0.65
C ASP A 422 -7.06 24.47 -0.61
N ILE A 423 -8.12 23.67 -0.54
CA ILE A 423 -8.83 23.24 -1.74
C ILE A 423 -9.74 24.41 -2.10
N ASP A 424 -9.48 25.07 -3.24
CA ASP A 424 -10.20 26.24 -3.74
C ASP A 424 -11.71 26.21 -3.39
N GLU A 425 -12.19 27.31 -2.82
CA GLU A 425 -13.59 27.54 -2.42
C GLU A 425 -14.55 27.37 -3.62
N GLN A 426 -14.95 26.15 -3.93
CA GLN A 426 -16.11 25.89 -4.78
C GLN A 426 -17.01 24.81 -4.16
N SER A 427 -18.17 25.29 -3.72
CA SER A 427 -19.32 24.65 -3.08
C SER A 427 -19.93 23.41 -3.77
N SER A 428 -19.24 22.79 -4.74
CA SER A 428 -19.72 21.63 -5.50
C SER A 428 -19.17 20.27 -5.01
N LEU A 429 -18.28 20.27 -4.01
CA LEU A 429 -17.71 19.04 -3.43
C LEU A 429 -18.70 18.35 -2.50
N ASP A 430 -19.51 19.10 -1.75
CA ASP A 430 -20.36 18.60 -0.67
C ASP A 430 -21.52 17.70 -1.14
N GLU A 431 -22.20 18.03 -2.24
CA GLU A 431 -23.30 17.19 -2.76
C GLU A 431 -22.81 15.87 -3.37
N THR A 432 -21.62 15.88 -3.97
CA THR A 432 -21.01 14.66 -4.54
C THR A 432 -20.52 13.74 -3.43
N ILE A 433 -19.99 14.32 -2.33
CA ILE A 433 -19.62 13.59 -1.12
C ILE A 433 -20.83 12.87 -0.54
N ARG A 434 -21.95 13.58 -0.32
CA ARG A 434 -23.17 13.03 0.29
C ARG A 434 -23.68 11.76 -0.41
N ASN A 435 -23.70 11.80 -1.75
CA ASN A 435 -24.21 10.70 -2.57
C ASN A 435 -23.25 9.50 -2.67
N ILE A 436 -21.94 9.70 -2.45
CA ILE A 436 -20.92 8.63 -2.56
C ILE A 436 -20.61 8.02 -1.18
N THR A 437 -20.62 8.80 -0.09
CA THR A 437 -20.26 8.33 1.26
C THR A 437 -21.45 7.93 2.12
N GLY A 438 -22.68 8.19 1.68
CA GLY A 438 -23.90 7.85 2.44
C GLY A 438 -24.02 8.62 3.75
N THR A 439 -23.43 9.81 3.83
CA THR A 439 -23.42 10.69 5.02
C THR A 439 -24.52 11.74 4.98
#